data_AF-A0A0H4JD19-F1
#
_entry.id   AF-A0A0H4JD19-F1
#
_cell.length_a   1.000
_cell.length_b   1.000
_cell.length_c   1.000
_cell.angle_alpha   90.00
_cell.angle_beta   90.00
_cell.angle_gamma   90.00
#
_symmetry.space_group_name_H-M   'P 1'
#
loop_
_entity.id
_entity.type
_entity.pdbx_description
1 polymer ?
#
loop_
_entity_poly.entity_id
_entity_poly.type
_entity_poly.pdbx_seq_one_letter_code
_entity_poly.pdbx_strand_id
1 'polypeptide(L)'
;PYEPLPPTIKFYYNNKEMKLSEETEEVATFYARMLDHDYTTKAAFNSNFFHDWREVMTDSERAKITDLTKCNFKEMHAYFLQKSEERKAMTKEEKQKIKEKNEEIQKEYGFCTIDGHKEKIGNFKIEPPGLFRG
;
A
#
# COMPACT_ATOMS: atom_id res chain seq x y z
N PRO A 1 -6.10 -8.58 3.62
CA PRO A 1 -5.17 -8.50 4.77
C PRO A 1 -3.83 -8.01 4.26
N TYR A 2 -3.06 -7.32 5.09
CA TYR A 2 -1.70 -6.94 4.75
C TYR A 2 -0.81 -8.18 4.62
N GLU A 3 0.17 -8.12 3.71
CA GLU A 3 1.21 -9.13 3.57
C GLU A 3 2.56 -8.46 3.88
N PRO A 4 3.24 -8.86 4.96
CA PRO A 4 4.53 -8.27 5.35
C PRO A 4 5.58 -8.36 4.24
N LEU A 5 6.51 -7.41 4.24
CA LEU A 5 7.60 -7.40 3.29
C LEU A 5 8.52 -8.62 3.45
N PRO A 6 9.13 -9.11 2.35
CA PRO A 6 10.14 -10.15 2.44
C PRO A 6 11.28 -9.72 3.37
N PRO A 7 11.90 -10.63 4.15
CA PRO A 7 12.97 -10.28 5.09
C PRO A 7 14.21 -9.63 4.47
N THR A 8 14.35 -9.73 3.14
CA THR A 8 15.41 -9.12 2.34
C THR A 8 15.20 -7.62 2.11
N ILE A 9 13.98 -7.11 2.26
CA ILE A 9 13.66 -5.69 2.07
C ILE A 9 13.74 -5.01 3.43
N LYS A 10 14.61 -4.01 3.56
CA LYS A 10 14.89 -3.36 4.84
C LYS A 10 14.40 -1.92 4.87
N PHE A 11 14.05 -1.49 6.07
CA PHE A 11 13.85 -0.09 6.39
C PHE A 11 15.06 0.43 7.16
N TYR A 12 15.49 1.66 6.88
CA TYR A 12 16.58 2.31 7.61
C TYR A 12 16.12 3.62 8.20
N TYR A 13 16.53 3.84 9.45
CA TYR A 13 16.40 5.11 10.13
C TYR A 13 17.78 5.63 10.53
N ASN A 14 18.12 6.84 10.10
CA ASN A 14 19.44 7.45 10.32
C ASN A 14 20.59 6.51 9.89
N ASN A 15 20.47 5.91 8.71
CA ASN A 15 21.40 4.92 8.12
C ASN A 15 21.60 3.64 8.95
N LYS A 16 20.73 3.34 9.91
CA LYS A 16 20.73 2.07 10.65
C LYS A 16 19.53 1.24 10.26
N GLU A 17 19.75 -0.04 9.96
CA GLU A 17 18.68 -1.00 9.70
C GLU A 17 17.75 -1.06 10.93
N MET A 18 16.45 -1.01 10.67
CA MET A 18 15.43 -1.12 11.69
C MET A 18 14.26 -1.93 11.15
N LYS A 19 13.92 -3.01 11.86
CA LYS A 19 12.72 -3.79 11.57
C LYS A 19 11.51 -3.09 12.17
N LEU A 20 10.49 -2.87 11.34
CA LEU A 20 9.21 -2.30 11.76
C LEU A 20 8.25 -3.41 12.22
N SER A 21 7.31 -3.06 13.08
CA SER A 21 6.13 -3.87 13.39
C SER A 21 5.18 -3.91 12.18
N GLU A 22 4.29 -4.90 12.13
CA GLU A 22 3.44 -5.14 10.96
C GLU A 22 2.55 -3.94 10.60
N GLU A 23 1.92 -3.30 11.60
CA GLU A 23 1.08 -2.12 11.40
C GLU A 23 1.89 -0.91 10.93
N THR A 24 3.06 -0.67 11.54
CA THR A 24 3.98 0.40 11.13
C THR A 24 4.53 0.15 9.73
N GLU A 25 4.83 -1.11 9.40
CA GLU A 25 5.35 -1.52 8.09
C GLU A 25 4.29 -1.30 7.01
N GLU A 26 3.04 -1.71 7.24
CA GLU A 26 1.94 -1.52 6.30
C GLU A 26 1.81 -0.05 5.89
N VAL A 27 1.74 0.86 6.86
CA VAL A 27 1.59 2.30 6.59
C VAL A 27 2.86 2.87 5.91
N ALA A 28 4.05 2.40 6.30
CA ALA A 28 5.29 2.76 5.62
C ALA A 28 5.30 2.32 4.15
N THR A 29 4.66 1.18 3.81
CA THR A 29 4.54 0.75 2.40
C THR A 29 3.71 1.71 1.56
N PHE A 30 2.70 2.37 2.14
CA PHE A 30 1.89 3.34 1.41
C PHE A 30 2.71 4.54 0.96
N TYR A 31 3.57 5.04 1.85
CA TYR A 31 4.49 6.13 1.53
C TYR A 31 5.57 5.68 0.55
N ALA A 32 6.15 4.49 0.76
CA ALA A 32 7.19 3.94 -0.13
C ALA A 32 6.70 3.81 -1.58
N ARG A 33 5.46 3.38 -1.82
CA ARG A 33 4.85 3.31 -3.16
C ARG A 33 4.70 4.66 -3.86
N MET A 34 4.79 5.75 -3.11
CA MET A 34 4.61 7.11 -3.59
C MET A 34 5.91 7.91 -3.61
N LEU A 35 7.07 7.29 -3.35
CA LEU A 35 8.32 8.01 -3.10
C LEU A 35 8.70 8.98 -4.24
N ASP A 36 8.45 8.58 -5.50
CA ASP A 36 8.73 9.39 -6.70
C ASP A 36 7.55 10.29 -7.15
N HIS A 37 6.47 10.37 -6.38
CA HIS A 37 5.29 11.15 -6.74
C HIS A 37 5.38 12.58 -6.18
N ASP A 38 4.91 13.59 -6.93
CA ASP A 38 4.78 15.00 -6.49
C ASP A 38 4.09 15.22 -5.13
N TYR A 39 3.39 14.23 -4.56
CA TYR A 39 2.84 14.36 -3.20
C TYR A 39 3.94 14.35 -2.14
N THR A 40 4.98 13.52 -2.29
CA THR A 40 6.08 13.42 -1.32
C THR A 40 7.01 14.63 -1.34
N THR A 41 6.84 15.55 -2.30
CA THR A 41 7.51 16.86 -2.28
C THR A 41 6.73 17.93 -1.51
N LYS A 42 5.44 17.69 -1.20
CA LYS A 42 4.57 18.62 -0.48
C LYS A 42 4.76 18.46 1.03
N ALA A 43 5.16 19.53 1.71
CA ALA A 43 5.35 19.54 3.16
C ALA A 43 4.09 19.14 3.94
N ALA A 44 2.90 19.58 3.50
CA ALA A 44 1.63 19.23 4.14
C ALA A 44 1.35 17.72 4.09
N PHE A 45 1.61 17.08 2.93
CA PHE A 45 1.46 15.64 2.77
C PHE A 45 2.41 14.87 3.69
N ASN A 46 3.68 15.28 3.73
CA ASN A 46 4.70 14.65 4.58
C ASN A 46 4.40 14.82 6.07
N SER A 47 3.89 16.00 6.48
CA SER A 47 3.49 16.26 7.86
C SER A 47 2.30 15.39 8.28
N ASN A 48 1.27 15.29 7.43
CA ASN A 48 0.10 14.47 7.70
C ASN A 48 0.46 12.99 7.74
N PHE A 49 1.20 12.51 6.75
CA PHE A 49 1.72 11.14 6.74
C PHE A 49 2.50 10.84 8.02
N PHE A 50 3.46 11.68 8.39
CA PHE A 50 4.32 11.40 9.53
C PHE A 50 3.55 11.43 10.85
N HIS A 51 2.55 12.31 10.98
CA HIS A 51 1.66 12.33 12.12
C HIS A 51 0.90 10.99 12.25
N ASP A 52 0.17 10.60 11.21
CA ASP A 52 -0.66 9.39 11.22
C ASP A 52 0.17 8.11 11.31
N TRP A 53 1.34 8.09 10.65
CA TRP A 53 2.26 6.96 10.72
C TRP A 53 2.82 6.77 12.13
N ARG A 54 3.06 7.86 12.88
CA ARG A 54 3.46 7.74 14.27
C ARG A 54 2.35 7.15 15.13
N GLU A 55 1.07 7.40 14.85
CA GLU A 55 -0.03 6.85 15.64
C GLU A 55 -0.09 5.32 15.63
N VAL A 56 0.27 4.68 14.52
CA VAL A 56 0.34 3.22 14.40
C VAL A 56 1.65 2.62 14.92
N MET A 57 2.64 3.44 15.30
CA MET A 57 3.91 2.96 15.85
C MET A 57 3.78 2.44 17.28
N THR A 58 4.53 1.38 17.56
CA THR A 58 4.83 0.98 18.94
C THR A 58 5.62 2.06 19.67
N ASP A 59 5.58 2.08 21.01
CA ASP A 59 6.30 3.08 21.81
C ASP A 59 7.81 3.11 21.52
N SER A 60 8.42 1.93 21.30
CA SER A 60 9.83 1.79 20.95
C SER A 60 10.15 2.38 19.58
N GLU A 61 9.27 2.19 18.59
CA GLU A 61 9.43 2.78 17.26
C GLU A 61 9.26 4.29 17.32
N ARG A 62 8.20 4.75 17.98
CA ARG A 62 7.86 6.17 18.15
C ARG A 62 8.95 6.96 18.89
N ALA A 63 9.66 6.33 19.82
CA ALA A 63 10.79 6.93 20.52
C ALA A 63 12.03 7.09 19.63
N LYS A 64 12.24 6.19 18.67
CA LYS A 64 13.39 6.22 17.75
C LYS A 64 13.11 7.10 16.55
N ILE A 65 11.98 6.87 15.88
CA ILE A 65 11.56 7.52 14.65
C ILE A 65 10.92 8.87 14.99
N THR A 66 11.73 9.91 14.94
CA THR A 66 11.34 11.28 15.33
C THR A 66 11.37 12.27 14.19
N ASP A 67 12.02 11.91 13.08
CA ASP A 67 12.23 12.78 11.93
C ASP A 67 12.06 12.00 10.62
N LEU A 68 11.07 12.38 9.82
CA LEU A 68 10.79 11.76 8.53
C LEU A 68 12.00 11.85 7.58
N THR A 69 12.79 12.92 7.63
CA THR A 69 13.93 13.12 6.71
C THR A 69 15.07 12.12 6.95
N LYS A 70 15.11 11.50 8.14
CA LYS A 70 16.05 10.44 8.50
C LYS A 70 15.55 9.04 8.11
N CYS A 71 14.31 8.92 7.67
CA CYS A 71 13.72 7.66 7.22
C CYS A 71 14.10 7.38 5.77
N ASN A 72 14.53 6.16 5.50
CA ASN A 72 14.90 5.73 4.15
C ASN A 72 13.98 4.61 3.67
N PHE A 73 13.09 4.97 2.74
CA PHE A 73 12.11 4.06 2.13
C PHE A 73 12.56 3.51 0.78
N LYS A 74 13.81 3.75 0.34
CA LYS A 74 14.26 3.43 -1.02
C LYS A 74 14.22 1.94 -1.34
N GLU A 75 14.59 1.06 -0.41
CA GLU A 75 14.52 -0.39 -0.64
C GLU A 75 13.06 -0.87 -0.78
N MET A 76 12.16 -0.38 0.08
CA MET A 76 10.73 -0.67 -0.02
C MET A 76 10.16 -0.17 -1.35
N HIS A 77 10.56 1.03 -1.78
CA HIS A 77 10.14 1.61 -3.06
C HIS A 77 10.64 0.76 -4.25
N ALA A 78 11.93 0.39 -4.25
CA ALA A 78 12.51 -0.47 -5.28
C ALA A 78 11.79 -1.82 -5.39
N TYR A 79 11.42 -2.42 -4.25
CA TYR A 79 10.61 -3.64 -4.22
C TYR A 79 9.25 -3.45 -4.91
N PHE A 80 8.53 -2.36 -4.64
CA PHE A 80 7.25 -2.11 -5.28
C PHE A 80 7.35 -1.74 -6.76
N LEU A 81 8.43 -1.06 -7.18
CA LEU A 81 8.75 -0.87 -8.60
C LEU A 81 8.97 -2.21 -9.30
N GLN A 82 9.79 -3.09 -8.72
CA GLN A 82 10.00 -4.44 -9.24
C GLN A 82 8.69 -5.22 -9.35
N LYS A 83 7.85 -5.21 -8.30
CA LYS A 83 6.53 -5.88 -8.33
C LYS A 83 5.60 -5.33 -9.40
N SER A 84 5.64 -4.02 -9.64
CA SER A 84 4.89 -3.40 -10.73
C SER A 84 5.38 -3.86 -12.10
N GLU A 85 6.70 -3.95 -12.31
CA GLU A 85 7.28 -4.45 -13.56
C GLU A 85 7.02 -5.94 -13.78
N GLU A 86 7.14 -6.79 -12.73
CA GLU A 86 6.73 -8.19 -12.75
C GLU A 86 5.26 -8.34 -13.19
N ARG A 87 4.37 -7.49 -12.65
CA ARG A 87 2.95 -7.50 -13.02
C ARG A 87 2.72 -7.11 -14.48
N LYS A 88 3.48 -6.14 -14.99
CA LYS A 88 3.41 -5.75 -16.42
C LYS A 88 3.91 -6.87 -17.33
N ALA A 89 4.99 -7.55 -16.92
CA ALA A 89 5.62 -8.65 -17.62
C ALA A 89 4.84 -9.98 -17.58
N MET A 90 3.79 -10.10 -16.75
CA MET A 90 2.95 -11.31 -16.69
C MET A 90 2.48 -11.77 -18.07
N THR A 91 2.46 -13.09 -18.23
CA THR A 91 2.03 -13.77 -19.46
C THR A 91 0.54 -13.58 -19.72
N LYS A 92 0.12 -13.85 -20.96
CA LYS A 92 -1.31 -13.81 -21.33
C LYS A 92 -2.13 -14.81 -20.50
N GLU A 93 -1.58 -15.99 -20.22
CA GLU A 93 -2.27 -17.04 -19.45
C GLU A 93 -2.48 -16.64 -17.98
N GLU A 94 -1.48 -16.07 -17.32
CA GLU A 94 -1.60 -15.58 -15.94
C GLU A 94 -2.60 -14.42 -15.85
N LYS A 95 -2.53 -13.47 -16.79
CA LYS A 95 -3.49 -12.36 -16.89
C LYS A 95 -4.91 -12.87 -17.12
N GLN A 96 -5.08 -13.93 -17.93
CA GLN A 96 -6.38 -14.55 -18.19
C GLN A 96 -6.95 -15.22 -16.93
N LYS A 97 -6.14 -15.97 -16.17
CA LYS A 97 -6.56 -16.57 -14.89
C LYS A 97 -7.02 -15.51 -13.87
N ILE A 98 -6.29 -14.39 -13.78
CA ILE A 98 -6.66 -13.26 -12.90
C ILE A 98 -7.99 -12.63 -13.36
N LYS A 99 -8.19 -12.50 -14.68
CA LYS A 99 -9.42 -11.97 -15.26
C LYS A 99 -10.62 -12.86 -14.93
N GLU A 100 -10.51 -14.16 -15.14
CA GLU A 100 -11.57 -15.15 -14.85
C GLU A 100 -11.98 -15.11 -13.37
N LYS A 101 -11.00 -15.11 -12.45
CA LYS A 101 -11.27 -14.97 -11.02
C LYS A 101 -11.98 -13.66 -10.67
N ASN A 102 -11.61 -12.55 -11.32
CA ASN A 102 -12.30 -11.27 -11.12
C ASN A 102 -13.73 -11.27 -11.68
N GLU A 103 -13.98 -11.98 -12.77
CA GLU A 103 -15.31 -12.14 -13.36
C GLU A 103 -16.24 -12.99 -12.47
N GLU A 104 -15.72 -14.03 -11.82
CA GLU A 104 -16.48 -14.81 -10.83
C GLU A 104 -16.94 -13.94 -9.66
N ILE A 105 -16.01 -13.18 -9.07
CA ILE A 105 -16.31 -12.21 -8.00
C ILE A 105 -17.35 -11.18 -8.47
N GLN A 106 -17.24 -10.67 -9.70
CA GLN A 106 -18.22 -9.73 -10.26
C GLN A 106 -19.61 -10.36 -10.43
N LYS A 107 -19.70 -11.63 -10.81
CA LYS A 107 -21.00 -12.33 -10.96
C LYS A 107 -21.69 -12.51 -9.62
N GLU A 108 -20.92 -12.79 -8.57
CA GLU A 108 -21.41 -13.03 -7.22
C GLU A 108 -21.75 -11.74 -6.48
N TYR A 109 -20.85 -10.76 -6.46
CA TYR A 109 -20.95 -9.56 -5.62
C TYR A 109 -21.24 -8.28 -6.41
N GLY A 110 -21.13 -8.31 -7.73
CA GLY A 110 -21.24 -7.11 -8.56
C GLY A 110 -22.65 -6.75 -9.00
N PHE A 111 -23.66 -7.45 -8.49
CA PHE A 111 -25.07 -7.21 -8.82
C PHE A 111 -25.93 -7.27 -7.57
N CYS A 112 -26.93 -6.40 -7.51
CA CYS A 112 -28.01 -6.47 -6.52
C CYS A 112 -29.35 -6.69 -7.24
N THR A 113 -30.39 -7.05 -6.48
CA THR A 113 -31.76 -7.11 -7.00
C THR A 113 -32.55 -5.95 -6.41
N ILE A 114 -33.10 -5.09 -7.27
CA ILE A 114 -33.95 -3.96 -6.88
C ILE A 114 -35.28 -4.16 -7.62
N ASP A 115 -36.38 -4.25 -6.87
CA ASP A 115 -37.74 -4.45 -7.42
C ASP A 115 -37.87 -5.65 -8.39
N GLY A 116 -37.13 -6.72 -8.15
CA GLY A 116 -37.12 -7.92 -8.99
C GLY A 116 -36.20 -7.83 -10.23
N HIS A 117 -35.57 -6.68 -10.47
CA HIS A 117 -34.60 -6.48 -11.53
C HIS A 117 -33.17 -6.60 -11.03
N LYS A 118 -32.31 -7.25 -11.81
CA LYS A 118 -30.89 -7.40 -11.50
C LYS A 118 -30.14 -6.16 -11.96
N GLU A 119 -29.68 -5.36 -11.00
CA GLU A 119 -28.95 -4.11 -11.23
C GLU A 119 -27.46 -4.29 -10.96
N LYS A 120 -26.62 -3.61 -11.73
CA LYS A 120 -25.17 -3.67 -11.57
C LYS A 120 -24.70 -2.69 -10.49
N ILE A 121 -23.89 -3.18 -9.55
CA ILE A 121 -23.29 -2.33 -8.51
C ILE A 121 -22.06 -1.62 -9.09
N GLY A 122 -21.97 -0.30 -8.89
CA GLY A 122 -20.87 0.53 -9.39
C GLY A 122 -19.52 0.17 -8.77
N ASN A 123 -19.40 0.31 -7.44
CA ASN A 123 -18.25 -0.16 -6.68
C ASN A 123 -18.71 -1.04 -5.51
N PHE A 124 -18.54 -2.35 -5.64
CA PHE A 124 -18.85 -3.32 -4.59
C PHE A 124 -17.62 -3.68 -3.75
N LYS A 125 -16.43 -3.18 -4.13
CA LYS A 125 -15.18 -3.41 -3.41
C LYS A 125 -14.92 -2.21 -2.51
N ILE A 126 -14.76 -2.49 -1.21
CA ILE A 126 -14.31 -1.47 -0.25
C ILE A 126 -12.90 -1.03 -0.66
N GLU A 127 -12.68 0.28 -0.65
CA GLU A 127 -11.37 0.83 -0.97
C GLU A 127 -10.32 0.32 0.04
N PRO A 128 -9.18 -0.20 -0.44
CA PRO A 128 -8.11 -0.63 0.45
C PRO A 128 -7.51 0.57 1.21
N PRO A 129 -6.90 0.34 2.37
CA PRO A 129 -6.20 1.40 3.09
C PRO A 129 -5.07 2.01 2.24
N GLY A 130 -4.82 3.31 2.43
CA GLY A 130 -3.80 4.05 1.71
C GLY A 130 -3.69 5.49 2.19
N LEU A 131 -2.73 6.24 1.63
CA LEU A 131 -2.59 7.67 1.92
C LEU A 131 -3.59 8.49 1.12
N PHE A 132 -4.29 9.38 1.80
CA PHE A 132 -5.22 10.31 1.18
C PHE A 132 -4.49 11.31 0.27
N ARG A 133 -5.07 11.58 -0.91
CA ARG A 133 -4.47 12.39 -1.99
C ARG A 133 -5.41 13.46 -2.50
N GLY A 134 -6.02 14.20 -1.58
CA GLY A 134 -6.90 15.35 -1.88
C GLY A 134 -6.18 16.68 -2.01
#